data_AF-A0A2H9SMM0-F1
#
_entry.id   AF-A0A2H9SMM0-F1
#
_cell.length_a   1.000
_cell.length_b   1.000
_cell.length_c   1.000
_cell.angle_alpha   90.00
_cell.angle_beta   90.00
_cell.angle_gamma   90.00
#
_symmetry.space_group_name_H-M   'P 1'
#
loop_
_entity.id
_entity.type
_entity.pdbx_description
1 polymer ?
#
loop_
_entity_poly.entity_id
_entity_poly.type
_entity_poly.pdbx_seq_one_letter_code
_entity_poly.pdbx_strand_id
1 'polypeptide(L)' 'MDREYRGAGFAKQLLDTVLAWSKEHGIKTIYLGTTLVFRAAQRFYEKHGFREIAREEMPCYCQPMDCYEKFFQFDLLNLS' A
#
# COMPACT_ATOMS: atom_id res chain seq x y z
N MET A 1 -13.30 0.49 -7.91
CA MET A 1 -12.95 -0.17 -9.18
C MET A 1 -14.16 -0.95 -9.66
N ASP A 2 -14.61 -0.63 -10.86
CA ASP A 2 -15.64 -1.41 -11.53
C ASP A 2 -15.20 -2.87 -11.67
N ARG A 3 -16.15 -3.79 -11.65
CA ARG A 3 -15.88 -5.24 -11.59
C ARG A 3 -15.08 -5.71 -12.82
N GLU A 4 -15.25 -5.03 -13.95
CA GLU A 4 -14.62 -5.31 -15.24
C GLU A 4 -13.10 -5.04 -15.28
N TYR A 5 -12.57 -4.18 -14.41
CA TYR A 5 -11.14 -3.82 -14.43
C TYR A 5 -10.30 -4.58 -13.41
N ARG A 6 -10.92 -5.48 -12.62
CA ARG A 6 -10.18 -6.34 -11.68
C ARG A 6 -9.44 -7.43 -12.44
N GLY A 7 -8.14 -7.58 -12.18
CA GLY A 7 -7.32 -8.62 -12.80
C GLY A 7 -6.73 -8.25 -14.18
N ALA A 8 -7.07 -7.09 -14.72
CA ALA A 8 -6.53 -6.59 -16.00
C ALA A 8 -5.15 -5.89 -15.87
N GLY A 9 -4.48 -6.00 -14.72
CA GLY A 9 -3.13 -5.43 -14.50
C GLY A 9 -3.08 -3.95 -14.11
N PHE A 10 -4.18 -3.20 -14.21
CA PHE A 10 -4.21 -1.77 -13.88
C PHE A 10 -3.79 -1.44 -12.45
N ALA A 11 -4.19 -2.25 -11.46
CA ALA A 11 -3.77 -2.06 -10.08
C ALA A 11 -2.24 -2.13 -9.93
N LYS A 12 -1.59 -3.04 -10.66
CA LYS A 12 -0.13 -3.14 -10.69
C LYS A 12 0.49 -1.92 -11.38
N GLN A 13 -0.03 -1.50 -12.53
CA GLN A 13 0.48 -0.31 -13.23
C GLN A 13 0.39 0.96 -12.38
N LEU A 14 -0.74 1.15 -11.68
CA LEU A 14 -0.89 2.26 -10.75
C LEU A 14 0.12 2.18 -9.61
N LEU A 15 0.30 0.99 -9.01
CA LEU A 15 1.29 0.81 -7.97
C LEU A 15 2.71 1.10 -8.48
N ASP A 16 3.10 0.53 -9.62
CA ASP A 16 4.42 0.75 -10.23
C ASP A 16 4.66 2.24 -10.49
N THR A 17 3.62 2.98 -10.93
CA THR A 17 3.68 4.42 -11.19
C THR A 17 3.92 5.21 -9.92
N VAL A 18 3.18 4.91 -8.85
CA VAL A 18 3.35 5.55 -7.54
C VAL A 18 4.74 5.26 -6.98
N LEU A 19 5.22 4.01 -7.07
CA LEU A 19 6.54 3.63 -6.59
C LEU A 19 7.66 4.36 -7.35
N ALA A 20 7.56 4.46 -8.68
CA ALA A 20 8.52 5.21 -9.49
C ALA A 20 8.56 6.69 -9.09
N TRP A 21 7.39 7.34 -9.04
CA TRP A 21 7.29 8.74 -8.64
C TRP A 21 7.84 8.98 -7.23
N SER A 22 7.50 8.11 -6.27
CA SER A 22 7.99 8.19 -4.89
C SER A 22 9.52 8.11 -4.82
N LYS A 23 10.16 7.23 -5.60
CA LYS A 23 11.62 7.13 -5.65
C LYS A 23 12.26 8.41 -6.19
N GLU A 24 11.73 8.94 -7.29
CA GLU A 24 12.23 10.18 -7.92
C GLU A 24 12.17 11.38 -6.95
N HIS A 25 11.21 11.38 -6.02
CA HIS A 25 11.02 12.45 -5.05
C HIS A 25 11.66 12.17 -3.68
N GLY A 26 12.48 11.11 -3.56
CA GLY A 26 13.20 10.78 -2.33
C GLY A 26 12.31 10.29 -1.18
N ILE A 27 11.11 9.79 -1.49
CA ILE A 27 10.22 9.16 -0.50
C ILE A 27 10.83 7.82 -0.09
N LYS A 28 10.92 7.61 1.23
CA LYS A 28 11.61 6.44 1.82
C LYS A 28 10.67 5.28 2.12
N THR A 29 9.44 5.59 2.53
CA THR A 29 8.45 4.60 2.96
C THR A 29 7.05 5.05 2.55
N ILE A 30 6.23 4.11 2.09
CA ILE A 30 4.80 4.32 1.84
C ILE A 30 4.02 3.55 2.90
N TYR A 31 3.04 4.21 3.51
CA TYR A 31 2.13 3.62 4.49
C TYR A 31 0.71 3.63 3.94
N LEU A 32 -0.07 2.59 4.24
CA LEU A 32 -1.50 2.56 3.94
C LEU A 32 -2.29 1.78 5.00
N GLY A 33 -3.55 2.17 5.18
CA GLY A 33 -4.53 1.43 5.97
C GLY A 33 -5.64 0.88 5.08
N THR A 34 -6.23 -0.24 5.47
CA THR A 34 -7.36 -0.88 4.79
C THR A 34 -8.33 -1.51 5.79
N THR A 35 -9.57 -1.74 5.36
CA THR A 35 -10.56 -2.51 6.13
C THR A 35 -10.45 -4.01 5.83
N LEU A 36 -11.03 -4.87 6.68
CA LEU A 36 -11.05 -6.33 6.47
C LEU A 36 -11.88 -6.79 5.27
N VAL A 37 -12.78 -5.93 4.78
CA VAL A 37 -13.65 -6.22 3.63
C VAL A 37 -12.84 -6.32 2.32
N PHE A 38 -11.71 -5.60 2.21
CA PHE A 38 -10.90 -5.55 0.99
C PHE A 38 -9.80 -6.63 0.94
N ARG A 39 -10.17 -7.90 1.13
CA ARG A 39 -9.21 -9.04 1.13
C ARG A 39 -8.36 -9.14 -0.13
N ALA A 40 -8.92 -8.81 -1.30
CA ALA A 40 -8.17 -8.81 -2.56
C ALA A 40 -7.07 -7.73 -2.59
N ALA A 41 -7.33 -6.57 -1.99
CA ALA A 41 -6.33 -5.50 -1.87
C ALA A 41 -5.22 -5.89 -0.89
N GLN A 42 -5.57 -6.48 0.26
CA GLN A 42 -4.60 -6.99 1.23
C GLN A 42 -3.60 -7.96 0.58
N ARG A 43 -4.11 -9.01 -0.09
CA ARG A 43 -3.27 -9.96 -0.83
C ARG A 43 -2.45 -9.30 -1.94
N PHE A 44 -3.01 -8.29 -2.59
CA PHE A 44 -2.30 -7.53 -3.61
C PHE A 44 -1.11 -6.77 -3.00
N TYR A 45 -1.28 -6.11 -1.85
CA TYR A 45 -0.18 -5.40 -1.18
C TYR A 45 0.92 -6.37 -0.72
N GLU A 46 0.54 -7.45 -0.03
CA GLU A 46 1.48 -8.50 0.42
C GLU A 46 2.30 -9.06 -0.77
N LYS A 47 1.62 -9.38 -1.88
CA LYS A 47 2.27 -9.88 -3.10
C LYS A 47 3.27 -8.90 -3.70
N HIS A 48 3.07 -7.59 -3.52
CA HIS A 48 3.92 -6.55 -4.09
C HIS A 48 4.87 -5.93 -3.05
N GLY A 49 5.22 -6.68 -2.00
CA GLY A 49 6.30 -6.34 -1.09
C GLY A 49 5.92 -5.42 0.07
N PHE A 50 4.63 -5.13 0.25
CA PHE A 50 4.19 -4.47 1.48
C PHE A 50 4.22 -5.47 2.63
N ARG A 51 4.74 -5.04 3.78
CA ARG A 51 4.67 -5.78 5.04
C ARG A 51 3.54 -5.25 5.90
N GLU A 52 2.75 -6.14 6.49
CA GLU A 52 1.76 -5.77 7.50
C GLU A 52 2.49 -5.23 8.73
N ILE A 53 1.95 -4.18 9.33
CA ILE A 53 2.45 -3.53 10.54
C ILE A 53 1.32 -3.33 11.54
N ALA A 54 1.68 -3.16 12.82
CA ALA A 54 0.73 -2.78 13.84
C ALA A 54 0.25 -1.33 13.65
N ARG A 55 -0.92 -0.98 14.19
CA ARG A 55 -1.46 0.40 14.11
C ARG A 55 -0.49 1.40 14.74
N GLU A 56 0.21 0.97 15.79
CA GLU A 56 1.15 1.77 16.58
C GLU A 56 2.45 2.09 15.81
N GLU A 57 2.77 1.31 14.78
CA GLU A 57 3.90 1.56 13.88
C GLU A 57 3.57 2.59 12.79
N MET A 58 2.29 2.92 12.59
CA MET A 58 1.92 3.99 11.67
C MET A 58 2.46 5.33 12.17
N PRO A 59 3.01 6.18 11.28
CA PRO A 59 3.45 7.50 11.69
C PRO A 59 2.28 8.32 12.24
N CYS A 60 2.51 9.02 13.36
CA CYS A 60 1.47 9.80 14.04
C CYS A 60 0.85 10.90 13.14
N TYR A 61 1.59 11.37 12.14
CA TYR A 61 1.11 12.35 11.16
C TYR A 61 0.19 11.77 10.08
N CYS A 62 0.14 10.43 9.92
CA CYS A 62 -0.72 9.80 8.90
C CYS A 62 -2.19 9.74 9.29
N GLN A 63 -2.56 10.10 10.53
CA GLN A 63 -3.94 10.14 11.07
C GLN A 63 -4.89 9.12 10.42
N PRO A 64 -4.64 7.81 10.61
CA PRO A 64 -5.41 6.77 9.93
C PRO A 64 -6.89 6.83 10.34
N MET A 65 -7.78 6.60 9.37
CA MET A 65 -9.22 6.50 9.61
C MET A 65 -9.52 5.40 10.65
N ASP A 66 -10.47 5.65 11.54
CA ASP A 66 -10.82 4.71 12.62
C ASP A 66 -11.41 3.39 12.11
N CYS A 67 -11.93 3.35 10.88
CA CYS A 67 -12.43 2.13 10.27
C CYS A 67 -11.34 1.24 9.66
N TYR A 68 -10.07 1.67 9.66
CA TYR A 68 -8.97 0.84 9.19
C TYR A 68 -8.58 -0.19 10.23
N GLU A 69 -8.51 -1.44 9.78
CA GLU A 69 -8.28 -2.61 10.63
C GLU A 69 -6.92 -3.26 10.35
N LYS A 70 -6.36 -3.04 9.14
CA LYS A 70 -5.03 -3.52 8.76
C LYS A 70 -4.19 -2.38 8.22
N PHE A 71 -2.90 -2.39 8.55
CA PHE A 71 -1.93 -1.39 8.15
C PHE A 71 -0.75 -2.06 7.48
N PHE A 72 -0.19 -1.40 6.48
CA PHE A 72 0.92 -1.92 5.70
C PHE A 72 1.96 -0.82 5.49
N GLN A 73 3.22 -1.23 5.36
CA GLN A 73 4.29 -0.36 4.89
C GLN A 73 5.07 -0.99 3.74
N PHE A 74 5.66 -0.12 2.92
CA PHE A 74 6.60 -0.48 1.86
C PHE A 74 7.84 0.41 1.95
N ASP A 75 9.00 -0.19 2.13
CA ASP A 75 10.27 0.52 2.21
C ASP A 75 10.93 0.61 0.83
N LEU A 76 11.01 1.83 0.28
CA LEU A 76 11.61 2.06 -1.04
C LEU A 76 13.14 1.99 -1.02
N LEU A 77 13.76 2.08 0.16
CA LEU A 77 15.21 2.05 0.35
C LEU A 77 15.85 0.66 0.21
N ASN A 78 15.05 -0.40 0.18
CA ASN A 78 15.54 -1.79 0.12
C ASN A 78 15.52 -2.40 -1.30
N LEU A 79 15.25 -1.59 -2.32
CA LEU A 79 15.28 -2.01 -3.72
C LEU A 79 16.63 -1.63 -4.33
N SER A 80 17.61 -2.53 -4.18
CA SER A 80 18.89 -2.52 -4.89
C SER A 80 18.73 -2.79 -6.38
#